data_AF-A0AAU3NQZ2-F1
#
_entry.id   AF-A0AAU3NQZ2-F1
#
_cell.length_a   1.000
_cell.length_b   1.000
_cell.length_c   1.000
_cell.angle_alpha   90.00
_cell.angle_beta   90.00
_cell.angle_gamma   90.00
#
_symmetry.space_group_name_H-M   'P 1'
#
loop_
_entity.id
_entity.type
_entity.pdbx_description
1 polymer ?
#
loop_
_entity_poly.entity_id
_entity_poly.type
_entity_poly.pdbx_seq_one_letter_code
_entity_poly.pdbx_strand_id
1 'polypeptide(L)'
;MQALRSAGSSTAGERHGSRRAQLVWARSSPRARTPPIFEGVVPLGRAASLEFLAPARGRRVARCRLSDEALGTLRPLLRGETDRGRFATHTEITAATGTLVCRGGFGRSVSRMP
;
A
#
# COMPACT_ATOMS: atom_id res chain seq x y z
N MET A 1 -44.29 1.83 -8.85
CA MET A 1 -43.48 1.68 -10.08
C MET A 1 -42.66 2.95 -10.28
N GLN A 2 -41.33 2.82 -10.39
CA GLN A 2 -40.30 3.82 -10.79
C GLN A 2 -40.23 5.15 -9.99
N ALA A 3 -39.07 5.74 -9.68
CA ALA A 3 -37.89 5.90 -10.53
C ALA A 3 -36.54 5.96 -9.78
N LEU A 4 -35.49 5.72 -10.56
CA LEU A 4 -34.06 5.83 -10.26
C LEU A 4 -33.64 7.21 -9.71
N ARG A 5 -32.62 7.22 -8.84
CA ARG A 5 -31.47 8.15 -8.95
C ARG A 5 -30.16 7.47 -8.57
N SER A 6 -29.16 7.75 -9.39
CA SER A 6 -27.79 7.27 -9.41
C SER A 6 -26.86 8.13 -8.55
N ALA A 7 -25.68 7.55 -8.29
CA ALA A 7 -24.38 8.18 -8.00
C ALA A 7 -24.24 9.04 -6.73
N GLY A 8 -23.43 8.54 -5.80
CA GLY A 8 -22.77 9.30 -4.75
C GLY A 8 -21.32 8.84 -4.59
N SER A 9 -20.50 8.97 -5.64
CA SER A 9 -19.05 8.92 -5.52
C SER A 9 -18.60 10.12 -4.68
N SER A 10 -18.39 9.90 -3.37
CA SER A 10 -17.96 10.97 -2.46
C SER A 10 -16.47 11.25 -2.64
N THR A 11 -16.15 12.18 -3.54
CA THR A 11 -14.86 12.86 -3.63
C THR A 11 -14.81 13.99 -2.60
N ALA A 12 -14.88 13.66 -1.30
CA ALA A 12 -14.81 14.65 -0.23
C ALA A 12 -14.27 14.03 1.08
N GLY A 13 -13.15 13.30 0.99
CA GLY A 13 -12.42 12.80 2.17
C GLY A 13 -10.90 12.66 1.95
N GLU A 14 -10.42 13.01 0.75
CA GLU A 14 -9.11 12.60 0.23
C GLU A 14 -7.88 13.27 0.86
N ARG A 15 -8.05 14.25 1.76
CA ARG A 15 -6.91 15.07 2.22
C ARG A 15 -6.34 14.74 3.61
N HIS A 16 -6.90 13.79 4.37
CA HIS A 16 -6.37 13.48 5.71
C HIS A 16 -6.04 11.99 5.98
N GLY A 17 -6.60 11.05 5.21
CA GLY A 17 -6.26 9.62 5.33
C GLY A 17 -4.99 9.19 4.59
N SER A 18 -4.59 9.96 3.56
CA SER A 18 -3.51 9.60 2.62
C SER A 18 -2.11 9.56 3.26
N ARG A 19 -1.85 10.33 4.33
CA ARG A 19 -0.53 10.37 4.98
C ARG A 19 -0.22 9.15 5.86
N ARG A 20 -1.21 8.40 6.34
CA ARG A 20 -0.99 7.26 7.26
C ARG A 20 -0.93 5.91 6.55
N ALA A 21 -1.46 5.81 5.34
CA ALA A 21 -1.42 4.60 4.52
C ALA A 21 -0.07 4.40 3.80
N GLN A 22 0.72 5.47 3.65
CA GLN A 22 2.06 5.38 3.09
C GLN A 22 3.04 4.61 3.98
N LEU A 23 2.72 4.37 5.27
CA LEU A 23 3.64 3.81 6.27
C LEU A 23 4.20 2.41 5.99
N VAL A 24 3.57 1.66 5.08
CA VAL A 24 3.98 0.28 4.77
C VAL A 24 5.16 0.21 3.78
N TRP A 25 5.47 1.33 3.10
CA TRP A 25 6.72 1.52 2.35
C TRP A 25 7.45 2.81 2.74
N ALA A 26 6.80 3.74 3.46
CA ALA A 26 7.37 4.99 3.98
C ALA A 26 8.22 4.80 5.24
N ARG A 27 8.93 3.67 5.32
CA ARG A 27 10.27 3.65 5.93
C ARG A 27 11.36 3.82 4.87
N SER A 28 11.06 4.43 3.73
CA SER A 28 12.01 5.22 2.94
C SER A 28 12.04 6.67 3.45
N SER A 29 12.34 6.83 4.74
CA SER A 29 13.01 8.06 5.18
C SER A 29 14.41 8.02 4.56
N PRO A 30 15.00 9.14 4.11
CA PRO A 30 16.42 9.17 3.72
C PRO A 30 17.37 8.73 4.86
N ARG A 31 16.88 8.53 6.10
CA ARG A 31 17.64 7.98 7.24
C ARG A 31 17.46 6.48 7.46
N ALA A 32 16.48 5.84 6.82
CA ALA A 32 16.30 4.40 6.96
C ALA A 32 17.23 3.70 5.98
N ARG A 33 18.16 2.89 6.51
CA ARG A 33 19.09 2.12 5.69
C ARG A 33 18.29 1.16 4.79
N THR A 34 18.30 1.39 3.49
CA THR A 34 17.77 0.45 2.50
C THR A 34 18.50 -0.88 2.70
N PRO A 35 17.78 -2.00 2.89
CA PRO A 35 18.43 -3.30 2.94
C PRO A 35 19.22 -3.53 1.64
N PRO A 36 20.42 -4.13 1.68
CA PRO A 36 21.26 -4.33 0.49
C PRO A 36 20.52 -5.01 -0.68
N ILE A 37 19.57 -5.89 -0.36
CA ILE A 37 18.74 -6.58 -1.36
C ILE A 37 17.88 -5.64 -2.22
N PHE A 38 17.62 -4.41 -1.77
CA PHE A 38 16.85 -3.39 -2.50
C PHE A 38 17.73 -2.27 -3.06
N GLU A 39 19.06 -2.41 -3.01
CA GLU A 39 19.97 -1.43 -3.58
C GLU A 39 19.71 -1.27 -5.09
N GLY A 40 19.63 -0.02 -5.55
CA GLY A 40 19.25 0.31 -6.93
C GLY A 40 17.77 0.13 -7.26
N VAL A 41 16.91 -0.38 -6.37
CA VAL A 41 15.47 -0.52 -6.62
C VAL A 41 14.69 0.69 -6.12
N VAL A 42 14.03 1.39 -7.04
CA VAL A 42 13.19 2.56 -6.75
C VAL A 42 11.69 2.26 -6.89
N PRO A 43 10.84 2.73 -5.96
CA PRO A 43 9.40 2.65 -6.12
C PRO A 43 8.93 3.70 -7.13
N LEU A 44 8.02 3.29 -7.99
CA LEU A 44 7.25 4.18 -8.84
C LEU A 44 5.81 4.07 -8.34
N GLY A 45 5.35 5.07 -7.58
CA GLY A 45 4.00 5.07 -7.00
C GLY A 45 2.93 4.81 -8.07
N ARG A 46 1.82 4.15 -7.70
CA ARG A 46 0.73 3.85 -8.66
C ARG A 46 -0.64 4.15 -8.10
N ALA A 47 -1.14 3.31 -7.19
CA ALA A 47 -2.48 3.46 -6.64
C ALA A 47 -2.59 2.86 -5.25
N ALA A 48 -3.48 3.41 -4.42
CA ALA A 48 -3.86 2.88 -3.13
C ALA A 48 -5.38 2.79 -3.07
N SER A 49 -5.91 1.67 -2.60
CA SER A 49 -7.33 1.52 -2.29
C SER A 49 -7.45 1.11 -0.84
N LEU A 50 -8.33 1.78 -0.09
CA LEU A 50 -8.57 1.52 1.32
C LEU A 50 -10.08 1.60 1.59
N GLU A 51 -10.57 0.62 2.32
CA GLU A 51 -11.91 0.55 2.86
C GLU A 51 -11.83 0.81 4.36
N PHE A 52 -12.57 1.82 4.83
CA PHE A 52 -12.63 2.17 6.25
C PHE A 52 -13.88 1.53 6.87
N LEU A 53 -13.65 0.64 7.83
CA LEU A 53 -14.70 -0.17 8.45
C LEU A 53 -15.14 0.40 9.80
N ALA A 54 -14.24 1.12 10.49
CA ALA A 54 -14.52 1.73 11.77
C ALA A 54 -13.60 2.93 12.05
N PRO A 55 -13.96 3.84 12.98
CA PRO A 55 -13.11 4.96 13.36
C PRO A 55 -11.71 4.56 13.88
N ALA A 56 -10.68 5.22 13.38
CA ALA A 56 -9.30 5.02 13.81
C ALA A 56 -8.92 5.89 15.03
N ARG A 57 -9.45 5.58 16.22
CA ARG A 57 -9.14 6.22 17.51
C ARG A 57 -8.03 5.54 18.32
N GLY A 58 -7.00 6.27 18.71
CA GLY A 58 -5.90 5.76 19.56
C GLY A 58 -4.84 4.96 18.77
N ARG A 59 -4.10 4.08 19.46
CA ARG A 59 -3.00 3.31 18.85
C ARG A 59 -3.50 2.36 17.76
N ARG A 60 -2.72 2.24 16.68
CA ARG A 60 -3.03 1.38 15.52
C ARG A 60 -1.83 0.51 15.15
N VAL A 61 -2.11 -0.69 14.69
CA VAL A 61 -1.13 -1.61 14.13
C VAL A 61 -1.50 -1.88 12.68
N ALA A 62 -0.61 -1.51 11.76
CA ALA A 62 -0.73 -1.84 10.35
C ALA A 62 0.06 -3.11 10.05
N ARG A 63 -0.57 -4.06 9.38
CA ARG A 63 0.07 -5.25 8.83
C ARG A 63 -0.03 -5.20 7.32
N CYS A 64 1.07 -5.49 6.65
CA CYS A 64 1.10 -5.63 5.21
C CYS A 64 1.61 -7.02 4.85
N ARG A 65 1.02 -7.61 3.81
CA ARG A 65 1.42 -8.89 3.25
C ARG A 65 1.64 -8.75 1.76
N LEU A 66 2.67 -9.44 1.28
CA LEU A 66 2.90 -9.70 -0.13
C LEU A 66 2.26 -11.04 -0.47
N SER A 67 1.56 -11.11 -1.61
CA SER A 67 1.10 -12.39 -2.16
C SER A 67 2.28 -13.16 -2.76
N ASP A 68 2.09 -14.45 -3.00
CA ASP A 68 3.09 -15.27 -3.70
C ASP A 68 3.37 -14.74 -5.11
N GLU A 69 2.34 -14.22 -5.79
CA GLU A 69 2.49 -13.53 -7.07
C GLU A 69 3.39 -12.28 -6.94
N ALA A 70 3.16 -11.46 -5.92
CA ALA A 70 4.00 -10.28 -5.66
C ALA A 70 5.46 -10.68 -5.38
N LEU A 71 5.67 -11.77 -4.64
CA LEU A 71 7.00 -12.35 -4.42
C LEU A 71 7.63 -12.87 -5.71
N GLY A 72 6.84 -13.51 -6.57
CA GLY A 72 7.26 -13.98 -7.89
C GLY A 72 7.74 -12.83 -8.78
N THR A 73 7.08 -11.67 -8.73
CA THR A 73 7.52 -10.47 -9.46
C THR A 73 8.74 -9.81 -8.85
N LEU A 74 8.85 -9.79 -7.51
CA LEU A 74 9.97 -9.15 -6.83
C LEU A 74 11.28 -9.94 -6.97
N ARG A 75 11.23 -11.27 -6.95
CA ARG A 75 12.44 -12.12 -6.98
C ARG A 75 13.39 -11.82 -8.17
N PRO A 76 12.94 -11.84 -9.44
CA PRO A 76 13.79 -11.52 -10.58
C PRO A 76 14.35 -10.10 -10.51
N LEU A 77 13.52 -9.14 -10.06
CA LEU A 77 13.91 -7.74 -9.94
C LEU A 77 15.01 -7.53 -8.89
N LEU A 78 14.92 -8.20 -7.74
CA LEU A 78 15.95 -8.13 -6.71
C LEU A 78 17.26 -8.80 -7.16
N ARG A 79 17.18 -9.81 -8.04
CA ARG A 79 18.34 -10.45 -8.67
C ARG A 79 18.93 -9.67 -9.84
N GLY A 80 18.27 -8.62 -10.30
CA GLY A 80 18.70 -7.86 -11.48
C GLY A 80 18.41 -8.55 -12.81
N GLU A 81 17.57 -9.59 -12.81
CA GLU A 81 17.14 -10.30 -14.02
C GLU A 81 16.08 -9.50 -14.79
N THR A 82 15.39 -8.59 -14.11
CA THR A 82 14.44 -7.65 -14.71
C THR A 82 14.61 -6.25 -14.14
N ASP A 83 14.41 -5.24 -15.01
CA ASP A 83 14.56 -3.85 -14.60
C ASP A 83 13.30 -3.27 -13.98
N ARG A 84 12.12 -3.86 -14.23
CA ARG A 84 10.84 -3.31 -13.78
C ARG A 84 9.88 -4.39 -13.34
N GLY A 85 9.06 -4.06 -12.36
CA GLY A 85 8.05 -4.94 -11.82
C GLY A 85 6.82 -4.19 -11.37
N ARG A 86 5.66 -4.87 -11.40
CA ARG A 86 4.42 -4.38 -10.83
C ARG A 86 3.84 -5.43 -9.90
N PHE A 87 3.47 -5.02 -8.70
CA PHE A 87 2.88 -5.93 -7.74
C PHE A 87 1.86 -5.20 -6.86
N ALA A 88 1.01 -5.97 -6.21
CA ALA A 88 0.06 -5.48 -5.22
C ALA A 88 0.44 -5.95 -3.82
N THR A 89 0.03 -5.19 -2.82
CA THR A 89 0.12 -5.55 -1.41
C THR A 89 -1.26 -5.54 -0.80
N HIS A 90 -1.49 -6.40 0.20
CA HIS A 90 -2.68 -6.34 1.04
C HIS A 90 -2.30 -5.72 2.39
N THR A 91 -3.12 -4.82 2.90
CA THR A 91 -2.90 -4.13 4.16
C THR A 91 -4.14 -4.18 5.04
N GLU A 92 -3.92 -4.50 6.31
CA GLU A 92 -4.92 -4.48 7.37
C GLU A 92 -4.44 -3.56 8.48
N ILE A 93 -5.31 -2.68 8.94
CA ILE A 93 -5.06 -1.81 10.08
C ILE A 93 -6.01 -2.19 11.18
N THR A 94 -5.45 -2.52 12.35
CA THR A 94 -6.19 -2.93 13.54
C THR A 94 -6.03 -1.91 14.65
N ALA A 95 -7.07 -1.75 15.46
CA ALA A 95 -7.02 -1.06 16.74
C ALA A 95 -6.19 -1.85 17.76
N ALA A 96 -5.76 -1.19 18.84
CA ALA A 96 -5.11 -1.88 19.96
C ALA A 96 -5.98 -3.00 20.56
N THR A 97 -7.31 -2.88 20.43
CA THR A 97 -8.31 -3.88 20.82
C THR A 97 -8.41 -5.06 19.84
N GLY A 98 -7.66 -5.06 18.73
CA GLY A 98 -7.73 -6.06 17.68
C GLY A 98 -8.80 -5.79 16.61
N THR A 99 -9.69 -4.80 16.81
CA THR A 99 -10.74 -4.45 15.84
C THR A 99 -10.13 -4.00 14.51
N LEU A 100 -10.54 -4.63 13.39
CA LEU A 100 -10.16 -4.19 12.06
C LEU A 100 -10.83 -2.84 11.76
N VAL A 101 -10.03 -1.80 11.55
CA VAL A 101 -10.52 -0.44 11.28
C VAL A 101 -10.44 -0.07 9.81
N CYS A 102 -9.50 -0.66 9.09
CA CYS A 102 -9.29 -0.40 7.69
C CYS A 102 -8.61 -1.60 7.03
N ARG A 103 -9.01 -1.89 5.80
CA ARG A 103 -8.35 -2.87 4.93
C ARG A 103 -8.14 -2.28 3.55
N GLY A 104 -7.25 -2.85 2.77
CA GLY A 104 -7.10 -2.48 1.38
C GLY A 104 -5.77 -2.93 0.81
N GLY A 105 -5.29 -2.21 -0.20
CA GLY A 105 -4.07 -2.58 -0.86
C GLY A 105 -3.40 -1.45 -1.62
N PHE A 106 -2.15 -1.68 -1.95
CA PHE A 106 -1.35 -0.76 -2.76
C PHE A 106 -0.87 -1.45 -4.01
N GLY A 107 -1.24 -0.89 -5.16
CA GLY A 107 -0.55 -1.16 -6.40
C GLY A 107 0.79 -0.43 -6.40
N ARG A 108 1.86 -1.14 -6.73
CA ARG A 108 3.22 -0.63 -6.81
C ARG A 108 3.77 -0.91 -8.20
N SER A 109 4.49 0.06 -8.75
CA SER A 109 5.48 -0.18 -9.78
C SER A 109 6.85 -0.02 -9.12
N VAL A 110 7.84 -0.79 -9.57
CA VAL A 110 9.24 -0.67 -9.13
C VAL A 110 10.13 -0.70 -10.36
N SER A 111 11.26 0.00 -10.28
CA SER A 111 12.29 0.00 -11.32
C SER A 111 13.66 -0.16 -10.67
N ARG A 112 14.59 -0.81 -11.35
CA ARG A 112 16.01 -0.65 -11.07
C ARG A 112 16.48 0.65 -11.71
N MET A 113 17.37 1.35 -11.01
CA MET A 113 18.18 2.42 -11.56
C MET A 113 19.36 1.76 -12.29
N PRO A 114 19.75 2.25 -13.48
CA PRO A 114 20.95 1.79 -14.18
C PRO A 114 22.21 1.94 -13.33
#